data_AF-A0A952DDN9-F1
#
_entry.id   AF-A0A952DDN9-F1
#
_cell.length_a   1.000
_cell.length_b   1.000
_cell.length_c   1.000
_cell.angle_alpha   90.00
_cell.angle_beta   90.00
_cell.angle_gamma   90.00
#
_symmetry.space_group_name_H-M   'P 1'
#
loop_
_entity.id
_entity.type
_entity.pdbx_description
1 polymer ?
#
loop_
_entity_poly.entity_id
_entity_poly.type
_entity_poly.pdbx_seq_one_letter_code
_entity_poly.pdbx_strand_id
1 'polypeptide(L)'
;MRELANSASNWIVPLLILAVPLYAYAVKRIRVYESFIEGAKEGFTIGVRIMPYLVAILVAIGMFRASGAMDALVWIIRPLTEWAGFPPEALPSSLMRSLSGSAAFAMSSEIFKQYGPDSFIGRL
;
A
#
# COMPACT_ATOMS: atom_id res chain seq x y z
N MET A 1 6.62 -27.69 -10.57
CA MET A 1 5.32 -26.96 -10.48
C MET A 1 5.48 -25.48 -10.13
N ARG A 2 6.24 -25.09 -9.08
CA ARG A 2 6.43 -23.67 -8.72
C ARG A 2 7.10 -22.83 -9.83
N GLU A 3 8.06 -23.39 -10.57
CA GLU A 3 8.74 -22.67 -11.66
C GLU A 3 7.84 -22.38 -12.88
N LEU A 4 6.93 -23.31 -13.21
CA LEU A 4 5.93 -23.10 -14.28
C LEU A 4 4.90 -22.04 -13.86
N ALA A 5 4.48 -22.04 -12.59
CA ALA A 5 3.57 -21.03 -12.05
C ALA A 5 4.20 -19.62 -12.01
N ASN A 6 5.48 -19.52 -11.65
CA ASN A 6 6.23 -18.26 -11.67
C ASN A 6 6.39 -17.74 -13.10
N SER A 7 6.72 -18.63 -14.04
CA SER A 7 6.82 -18.26 -15.45
C SER A 7 5.47 -17.76 -15.99
N ALA A 8 4.37 -18.46 -15.73
CA ALA A 8 3.03 -18.03 -16.15
C ALA A 8 2.62 -16.68 -15.54
N SER A 9 2.93 -16.45 -14.26
CA SER A 9 2.62 -15.19 -13.57
C SER A 9 3.37 -14.00 -14.18
N ASN A 10 4.63 -14.19 -14.58
CA ASN A 10 5.43 -13.14 -15.21
C ASN A 10 4.87 -12.69 -16.57
N TRP A 11 4.18 -13.58 -17.29
CA TRP A 11 3.57 -13.26 -18.59
C TRP A 11 2.21 -12.57 -18.48
N ILE A 12 1.57 -12.57 -17.31
CA ILE A 12 0.20 -12.07 -17.17
C ILE A 12 0.11 -10.55 -17.42
N VAL A 13 1.08 -9.78 -16.91
CA VAL A 13 1.08 -8.31 -17.03
C VAL A 13 1.33 -7.88 -18.49
N PRO A 14 2.37 -8.36 -19.18
CA PRO A 14 2.56 -8.04 -20.60
C PRO A 14 1.35 -8.44 -21.45
N LEU A 15 0.75 -9.61 -21.19
CA LEU A 15 -0.38 -10.10 -21.94
C LEU A 15 -1.61 -9.21 -21.74
N LEU A 16 -1.89 -8.73 -20.53
CA LEU A 16 -2.97 -7.79 -20.26
C LEU A 16 -2.75 -6.44 -20.96
N ILE A 17 -1.53 -5.91 -20.90
CA ILE A 17 -1.17 -4.63 -21.55
C ILE A 17 -1.36 -4.71 -23.07
N LEU A 18 -1.15 -5.89 -23.67
CA LEU A 18 -1.33 -6.09 -25.11
C LEU A 18 -2.79 -6.42 -25.47
N ALA A 19 -3.41 -7.33 -24.73
CA ALA A 19 -4.73 -7.89 -25.04
C ALA A 19 -5.87 -6.86 -24.88
N VAL A 20 -5.82 -6.01 -23.84
CA VAL A 20 -6.88 -5.04 -23.57
C VAL A 20 -7.00 -3.98 -24.68
N PRO A 21 -5.90 -3.31 -25.11
CA PRO A 21 -5.91 -2.44 -26.29
C PRO A 21 -6.34 -3.14 -27.58
N LEU A 22 -5.81 -4.34 -27.84
CA LEU A 22 -6.13 -5.11 -29.04
C LEU A 22 -7.63 -5.46 -29.10
N TYR A 23 -8.22 -5.88 -27.99
CA TYR A 23 -9.65 -6.16 -27.92
C TYR A 23 -10.49 -4.90 -28.13
N ALA A 24 -10.11 -3.78 -27.48
CA ALA A 24 -10.80 -2.50 -27.64
C ALA A 24 -10.76 -2.00 -29.10
N TYR A 25 -9.64 -2.21 -29.78
CA TYR A 25 -9.48 -1.87 -31.19
C TYR A 25 -10.22 -2.84 -32.12
N ALA A 26 -9.98 -4.14 -32.00
CA ALA A 26 -10.45 -5.15 -32.95
C ALA A 26 -11.95 -5.48 -32.81
N VAL A 27 -12.47 -5.53 -31.58
CA VAL A 27 -13.87 -5.95 -31.33
C VAL A 27 -14.78 -4.74 -31.13
N LYS A 28 -14.34 -3.76 -30.33
CA LYS A 28 -15.17 -2.58 -30.03
C LYS A 28 -14.97 -1.40 -30.99
N ARG A 29 -13.96 -1.45 -31.88
CA ARG A 29 -13.59 -0.34 -32.80
C ARG A 29 -13.47 1.02 -32.10
N ILE A 30 -12.96 1.02 -30.87
CA ILE A 30 -12.72 2.24 -30.10
C ILE A 30 -11.34 2.77 -30.45
N ARG A 31 -11.20 4.10 -30.50
CA ARG A 31 -9.90 4.73 -30.65
C ARG A 31 -9.15 4.69 -29.32
N VAL A 32 -8.35 3.63 -29.16
CA VAL A 32 -7.69 3.28 -27.89
C VAL A 32 -6.83 4.42 -27.35
N TYR A 33 -6.12 5.13 -28.24
CA TYR A 33 -5.24 6.23 -27.84
C TYR A 33 -6.03 7.39 -27.24
N GLU A 34 -7.07 7.90 -27.90
CA GLU A 34 -7.90 8.98 -27.35
C GLU A 34 -8.53 8.59 -26.01
N SER A 35 -9.12 7.40 -25.90
CA SER A 35 -9.71 6.93 -24.64
C SER A 35 -8.68 6.78 -23.51
N PHE A 36 -7.46 6.34 -23.84
CA PHE A 36 -6.36 6.26 -22.87
C PHE A 36 -5.98 7.65 -22.34
N ILE A 37 -5.82 8.63 -23.23
CA ILE A 37 -5.47 10.01 -22.84
C ILE A 37 -6.58 10.65 -22.01
N GLU A 38 -7.85 10.41 -22.35
CA GLU A 38 -8.99 10.89 -21.58
C GLU A 38 -9.01 10.29 -20.17
N GLY A 39 -8.87 8.97 -20.05
CA GLY A 39 -8.74 8.30 -18.75
C GLY A 39 -7.54 8.78 -17.94
N ALA A 40 -6.40 9.05 -18.59
CA ALA A 40 -5.22 9.60 -17.94
C ALA A 40 -5.45 11.01 -17.37
N LYS A 41 -6.17 11.88 -18.10
CA LYS A 41 -6.52 13.24 -17.63
C LYS A 41 -7.48 13.20 -16.44
N GLU A 42 -8.47 12.32 -16.49
CA GLU A 42 -9.40 12.12 -15.38
C GLU A 42 -8.67 11.60 -14.14
N GLY A 43 -7.84 10.57 -14.31
CA GLY A 43 -7.00 10.02 -13.25
C GLY A 43 -6.05 11.05 -12.64
N PHE A 44 -5.44 11.91 -13.46
CA PHE A 44 -4.59 13.00 -12.98
C PHE A 44 -5.39 14.00 -12.11
N THR A 45 -6.59 14.37 -12.57
CA THR A 45 -7.47 15.28 -11.82
C THR A 45 -7.88 14.68 -10.48
N ILE A 46 -8.23 13.40 -10.45
CA ILE A 46 -8.52 12.66 -9.21
C ILE A 46 -7.29 12.64 -8.30
N GLY A 47 -6.11 12.34 -8.84
CA GLY A 47 -4.85 12.36 -8.10
C GLY A 47 -4.58 13.69 -7.42
N VAL A 48 -4.71 14.81 -8.15
CA VAL A 48 -4.57 16.17 -7.61
C VAL A 48 -5.59 16.46 -6.50
N ARG A 49 -6.81 15.95 -6.61
CA ARG A 49 -7.82 16.09 -5.54
C ARG A 49 -7.51 15.26 -4.30
N ILE A 50 -6.92 14.07 -4.44
CA ILE A 50 -6.63 13.16 -3.31
C ILE A 50 -5.33 13.56 -2.60
N MET A 51 -4.34 14.12 -3.31
CA MET A 51 -3.04 14.51 -2.76
C MET A 51 -3.13 15.33 -1.46
N PRO A 52 -3.94 16.40 -1.34
CA PRO A 52 -4.05 17.17 -0.11
C PRO A 52 -4.50 16.34 1.11
N TYR A 53 -5.46 15.43 0.92
CA TYR A 53 -5.93 14.55 1.98
C TYR A 53 -4.84 13.60 2.46
N LEU A 54 -4.07 13.03 1.52
CA LEU A 54 -2.94 12.17 1.85
C LEU A 54 -1.87 12.94 2.64
N VAL A 55 -1.52 14.15 2.21
CA VAL A 55 -0.56 15.00 2.93
C VAL A 55 -1.06 15.29 4.35
N ALA A 56 -2.33 15.68 4.50
CA ALA A 56 -2.91 15.97 5.81
C ALA A 56 -2.85 14.76 6.76
N ILE A 57 -3.24 13.57 6.28
CA ILE A 57 -3.19 12.33 7.07
C ILE A 57 -1.74 11.97 7.43
N LEU A 58 -0.82 12.01 6.48
CA LEU A 58 0.59 11.68 6.72
C LEU A 58 1.25 12.65 7.71
N VAL A 59 0.95 13.96 7.61
CA VAL A 59 1.43 14.96 8.56
C VAL A 59 0.83 14.74 9.94
N ALA A 60 -0.48 14.51 10.05
CA ALA A 60 -1.14 14.26 11.34
C ALA A 60 -0.57 13.02 12.03
N ILE A 61 -0.35 11.94 11.28
CA ILE A 61 0.31 10.72 11.78
C ILE A 61 1.75 11.03 12.22
N GLY A 62 2.51 11.78 11.42
CA GLY A 62 3.87 12.18 11.76
C GLY A 62 3.93 12.97 13.07
N MET A 63 3.02 13.93 13.24
CA MET A 63 2.86 14.70 14.48
C MET A 63 2.44 13.81 15.66
N PHE A 64 1.49 12.90 15.46
CA PHE A 64 1.01 11.98 16.48
C PHE A 64 2.09 11.00 16.97
N ARG A 65 3.00 10.60 16.08
CA ARG A 65 4.19 9.81 16.43
C ARG A 65 5.23 10.66 17.16
N ALA A 66 5.56 11.83 16.61
CA ALA A 66 6.59 12.71 17.18
C ALA A 66 6.23 13.27 18.57
N SER A 67 4.92 13.37 18.88
CA SER A 67 4.44 13.81 20.19
C SER A 67 4.49 12.75 21.29
N GLY A 68 4.82 11.49 20.97
CA GLY A 68 4.75 10.36 21.90
C GLY A 68 3.33 9.90 22.24
N ALA A 69 2.30 10.47 21.60
CA ALA A 69 0.91 10.07 21.83
C ALA A 69 0.63 8.64 21.37
N MET A 70 1.34 8.16 20.34
CA MET A 70 1.29 6.75 19.92
C MET A 70 1.77 5.80 21.03
N ASP A 71 2.88 6.13 21.71
CA ASP A 71 3.42 5.28 22.78
C ASP A 71 2.48 5.24 24.00
N ALA A 72 1.86 6.37 24.33
CA ALA A 72 0.83 6.44 25.36
C ALA A 72 -0.40 5.57 25.00
N LEU A 73 -0.83 5.60 23.74
CA LEU A 73 -1.95 4.80 23.26
C LEU A 73 -1.63 3.31 23.30
N VAL A 74 -0.42 2.90 22.90
CA VAL A 74 0.07 1.52 23.02
C VAL A 74 0.08 1.09 24.49
N TRP A 75 0.55 1.93 25.41
CA TRP A 75 0.59 1.59 26.84
C TRP A 75 -0.80 1.34 27.44
N ILE A 76 -1.81 2.13 27.04
CA ILE A 76 -3.20 1.97 27.49
C ILE A 76 -3.83 0.67 26.96
N ILE A 77 -3.59 0.35 25.67
CA ILE A 77 -4.22 -0.80 25.00
C ILE A 77 -3.46 -2.10 25.26
N ARG A 78 -2.19 -2.01 25.67
CA ARG A 78 -1.30 -3.12 26.00
C ARG A 78 -1.97 -4.32 26.70
N PRO A 79 -2.68 -4.16 27.85
CA PRO A 79 -3.30 -5.29 28.54
C PRO A 79 -4.35 -6.03 27.69
N LEU A 80 -5.04 -5.32 26.79
CA LEU A 80 -6.02 -5.92 25.89
C LEU A 80 -5.34 -6.65 24.72
N THR A 81 -4.29 -6.07 24.15
CA THR A 81 -3.54 -6.69 23.04
C THR A 81 -2.72 -7.89 23.49
N GLU A 82 -2.10 -7.85 24.67
CA GLU A 82 -1.39 -8.99 25.24
C GLU A 82 -2.35 -10.15 25.54
N TRP A 83 -3.57 -9.86 26.02
CA TRP A 83 -4.61 -10.86 26.19
C TRP A 83 -5.06 -11.49 24.87
N ALA A 84 -5.09 -10.70 23.78
CA ALA A 84 -5.42 -11.17 22.44
C ALA A 84 -4.23 -11.85 21.71
N GLY A 85 -3.05 -11.93 22.31
CA GLY A 85 -1.83 -12.46 21.68
C GLY A 85 -1.26 -11.57 20.56
N PHE A 86 -1.66 -10.30 20.49
CA PHE A 86 -1.18 -9.34 19.51
C PHE A 86 -0.03 -8.51 20.10
N PRO A 87 1.17 -8.50 19.49
CA PRO A 87 2.30 -7.73 20.00
C PRO A 87 1.97 -6.22 19.98
N PRO A 88 2.02 -5.52 21.12
CA PRO A 88 1.71 -4.09 21.21
C PRO A 88 2.57 -3.21 20.27
N GLU A 89 3.80 -3.65 19.98
CA GLU A 89 4.76 -2.98 19.11
C GLU A 89 4.34 -3.02 17.63
N ALA A 90 3.41 -3.91 17.25
CA ALA A 90 2.85 -3.99 15.91
C ALA A 90 1.57 -3.14 15.73
N LEU A 91 1.03 -2.55 16.81
CA LEU A 91 -0.12 -1.64 16.71
C LEU A 91 0.16 -0.45 15.79
N PRO A 92 1.30 0.25 15.88
CA PRO A 92 1.57 1.37 14.98
C PRO A 92 1.66 0.94 13.52
N SER A 93 2.34 -0.17 13.21
CA SER A 93 2.49 -0.65 11.82
C SER A 93 1.18 -1.14 11.21
N SER A 94 0.34 -1.81 11.99
CA SER A 94 -1.00 -2.28 11.56
C SER A 94 -2.00 -1.13 11.33
N LEU A 95 -1.97 -0.10 12.18
CA LEU A 95 -2.77 1.12 11.97
C LEU A 95 -2.32 1.85 10.70
N MET A 96 -1.01 1.96 10.49
CA MET A 96 -0.45 2.56 9.27
C MET A 96 -0.90 1.81 8.02
N ARG A 97 -0.95 0.48 8.06
CA ARG A 97 -1.41 -0.35 6.94
C ARG A 97 -2.89 -0.18 6.63
N SER A 98 -3.73 0.00 7.64
CA SER A 98 -5.16 0.26 7.46
C SER A 98 -5.43 1.63 6.83
N LEU A 99 -4.62 2.63 7.16
CA LEU A 99 -4.78 4.00 6.65
C LEU A 99 -4.11 4.21 5.28
N SER A 100 -2.98 3.57 5.02
CA SER A 100 -2.25 3.67 3.75
C SER A 100 -1.32 2.50 3.50
N GLY A 101 -1.56 1.76 2.41
CA GLY A 101 -0.68 0.67 1.99
C GLY A 101 0.74 1.13 1.64
N SER A 102 0.90 2.33 1.07
CA SER A 102 2.21 2.90 0.75
C SER A 102 2.96 3.36 1.99
N ALA A 103 2.25 3.90 3.00
CA ALA A 103 2.85 4.29 4.26
C ALA A 103 3.28 3.07 5.10
N ALA A 104 2.50 1.99 5.08
CA ALA A 104 2.92 0.72 5.69
C ALA A 104 4.15 0.13 5.01
N PHE A 105 4.24 0.17 3.68
CA PHE A 105 5.44 -0.29 2.97
C PHE A 105 6.69 0.50 3.39
N ALA A 106 6.58 1.83 3.51
CA ALA A 106 7.67 2.67 4.01
C ALA A 106 8.07 2.30 5.45
N MET A 107 7.10 2.05 6.33
CA MET A 107 7.35 1.67 7.72
C MET A 107 7.96 0.28 7.84
N SER A 108 7.53 -0.70 7.05
CA SER A 108 8.17 -2.02 6.98
C SER A 108 9.62 -1.91 6.51
N SER A 109 9.92 -1.03 5.55
CA SER A 109 11.30 -0.77 5.14
C SER A 109 12.15 -0.20 6.29
N GLU A 110 11.58 0.68 7.11
CA GLU A 110 12.23 1.20 8.34
C GLU A 110 12.49 0.08 9.35
N ILE A 111 11.50 -0.78 9.59
CA ILE A 111 11.60 -1.94 10.50
C ILE A 111 12.71 -2.89 10.03
N PHE A 112 12.78 -3.19 8.73
CA PHE A 112 13.82 -4.06 8.18
C PHE A 112 15.21 -3.46 8.35
N LYS A 113 15.34 -2.13 8.24
CA LYS A 113 16.62 -1.44 8.50
C LYS A 113 17.00 -1.45 9.97
N GLN A 114 16.04 -1.29 10.87
CA GLN A 114 16.31 -1.14 12.30
C GLN A 114 16.47 -2.48 13.04
N TYR A 115 15.65 -3.48 12.72
CA TYR A 115 15.59 -4.76 13.43
C TYR A 115 16.06 -5.95 12.57
N GLY A 116 16.26 -5.75 11.27
CA GLY A 116 16.54 -6.81 10.31
C GLY A 116 15.26 -7.48 9.79
N PRO A 117 15.24 -7.94 8.52
CA PRO A 117 14.06 -8.56 7.91
C PRO A 117 13.66 -9.88 8.57
N ASP A 118 14.61 -10.62 9.16
CA ASP A 118 14.33 -11.91 9.82
C ASP A 118 13.88 -11.78 11.28
N SER A 119 13.81 -10.56 11.80
CA SER A 119 13.28 -10.30 13.15
C SER A 119 11.82 -10.72 13.26
N PHE A 120 11.35 -10.98 14.48
CA PHE A 120 9.95 -11.33 14.71
C PHE A 120 8.99 -10.23 14.19
N ILE A 121 9.35 -8.96 14.40
CA ILE A 121 8.59 -7.79 13.93
C ILE A 121 8.72 -7.62 12.41
N GLY A 122 9.87 -7.96 11.81
CA GLY A 122 10.06 -7.93 10.35
C GLY A 122 9.29 -9.03 9.60
N ARG A 123 8.94 -10.13 10.29
CA ARG A 123 8.14 -11.23 9.72
C ARG A 123 6.63 -11.06 9.91
N LEU A 124 6.21 -10.05 10.67
CA LEU A 124 4.80 -9.72 10.96
C LEU A 124 4.26 -8.72 9.92
#